data_AF-A0A256ZJU6-F1
#
_entry.id   AF-A0A256ZJU6-F1
#
_cell.length_a   1.000
_cell.length_b   1.000
_cell.length_c   1.000
_cell.angle_alpha   90.00
_cell.angle_beta   90.00
_cell.angle_gamma   90.00
#
_symmetry.space_group_name_H-M   'P 1'
#
loop_
_entity.id
_entity.type
_entity.pdbx_description
1 polymer ?
#
loop_
_entity_poly.entity_id
_entity_poly.type
_entity_poly.pdbx_seq_one_letter_code
_entity_poly.pdbx_strand_id
1 'polypeptide(L)'
;MLSKGPEASSEGMSEEKVRRLARLREILVRRVEELEAELSGLKEVLSFIDELLKELSFRRPPLPGEGEEIGPGPEAAEAPRPVEENVIPLTTVEGELLANMYVGPDYVRIVPAEDKKFHA
;
A
#
# COMPACT_ATOMS: atom_id res chain seq x y z
N MET A 1 -50.28 -28.95 42.23
CA MET A 1 -49.61 -29.23 40.94
C MET A 1 -48.30 -28.46 40.91
N LEU A 2 -47.19 -29.11 41.25
CA LEU A 2 -45.85 -28.53 41.11
C LEU A 2 -45.25 -29.11 39.82
N SER A 3 -45.25 -28.30 38.75
CA SER A 3 -44.48 -28.59 37.55
C SER A 3 -43.01 -28.23 37.84
N LYS A 4 -42.20 -29.26 38.10
CA LYS A 4 -40.74 -29.12 38.12
C LYS A 4 -40.31 -29.08 36.64
N GLY A 5 -39.86 -27.91 36.17
CA GLY A 5 -39.32 -27.75 34.83
C GLY A 5 -38.11 -28.66 34.59
N PRO A 6 -37.77 -28.97 33.33
CA PRO A 6 -36.67 -29.88 33.04
C PRO A 6 -35.36 -29.24 33.50
N GLU A 7 -34.73 -29.86 34.51
CA GLU A 7 -33.34 -29.60 34.86
C GLU A 7 -32.52 -29.86 33.59
N ALA A 8 -31.89 -28.79 33.08
CA ALA A 8 -30.95 -28.89 31.98
C ALA A 8 -29.79 -29.78 32.43
N SER A 9 -29.75 -31.00 31.90
CA SER A 9 -28.70 -31.99 32.12
C SER A 9 -27.36 -31.47 31.61
N SER A 10 -26.65 -30.75 32.47
CA SER A 10 -25.18 -30.62 32.39
C SER A 10 -24.56 -31.96 32.81
N GLU A 11 -24.83 -33.01 32.05
CA GLU A 11 -24.10 -34.27 32.16
C GLU A 11 -22.65 -34.02 31.72
N GLY A 12 -21.71 -34.28 32.63
CA GLY A 12 -20.28 -33.99 32.45
C GLY A 12 -19.75 -34.49 31.11
N MET A 13 -19.01 -33.63 30.42
CA MET A 13 -18.33 -33.98 29.17
C MET A 13 -17.50 -35.25 29.35
N SER A 14 -17.70 -36.24 28.47
CA SER A 14 -16.92 -37.48 28.54
C SER A 14 -15.42 -37.19 28.44
N GLU A 15 -14.61 -37.97 29.16
CA GLU A 15 -13.14 -37.78 29.20
C GLU A 15 -12.53 -37.78 27.80
N GLU A 16 -13.08 -38.59 26.88
CA GLU A 16 -12.67 -38.62 25.48
C GLU A 16 -12.92 -37.28 24.76
N LYS A 17 -14.09 -36.66 24.98
CA LYS A 17 -14.41 -35.33 24.44
C LYS A 17 -13.46 -34.28 24.99
N VAL A 18 -13.17 -34.32 26.30
CA VAL A 18 -12.20 -33.43 26.95
C VAL A 18 -10.81 -33.59 26.33
N ARG A 19 -10.35 -34.83 26.16
CA ARG A 19 -9.03 -35.12 25.56
C ARG A 19 -8.95 -34.67 24.11
N ARG A 20 -10.04 -34.82 23.33
CA ARG A 20 -10.09 -34.36 21.94
C ARG A 20 -10.07 -32.83 21.86
N LEU A 21 -10.78 -32.14 22.75
CA LEU A 21 -10.75 -30.67 22.84
C LEU A 21 -9.37 -30.15 23.23
N ALA A 22 -8.69 -30.79 24.18
CA ALA A 22 -7.33 -30.41 24.58
C ALA A 22 -6.36 -30.49 23.39
N ARG A 23 -6.41 -31.57 22.60
CA ARG A 23 -5.57 -31.72 21.40
C ARG A 23 -5.89 -30.67 20.32
N LEU A 24 -7.17 -30.40 20.07
CA LEU A 24 -7.57 -29.37 19.11
C LEU A 24 -7.08 -27.98 19.55
N ARG A 25 -7.19 -27.68 20.84
CA ARG A 25 -6.67 -26.43 21.41
C ARG A 25 -5.16 -26.32 21.20
N GLU A 26 -4.41 -27.37 21.47
CA GLU A 26 -2.95 -27.39 21.28
C GLU A 26 -2.56 -27.11 19.82
N ILE A 27 -3.22 -27.76 18.87
CA ILE A 27 -3.00 -27.53 17.43
C ILE A 27 -3.29 -26.07 17.05
N LEU A 28 -4.41 -25.53 17.53
CA LEU A 28 -4.81 -24.16 17.21
C LEU A 28 -3.86 -23.13 17.83
N VAL A 29 -3.46 -23.30 19.09
CA VAL A 29 -2.50 -22.40 19.75
C VAL A 29 -1.19 -22.38 18.99
N ARG A 30 -0.64 -23.55 18.67
CA ARG A 30 0.59 -23.63 17.89
C ARG A 30 0.46 -22.93 16.54
N ARG A 31 -0.66 -23.13 15.83
CA ARG A 31 -0.84 -22.49 14.52
C ARG A 31 -0.99 -20.99 14.61
N VAL A 32 -1.63 -20.49 15.67
CA VAL A 32 -1.72 -19.05 15.95
C VAL A 32 -0.32 -18.48 16.19
N GLU A 33 0.48 -19.11 17.05
CA GLU A 33 1.85 -18.67 17.35
C GLU A 33 2.72 -18.62 16.08
N GLU A 34 2.66 -19.66 15.24
CA GLU A 34 3.36 -19.71 13.95
C GLU A 34 2.94 -18.55 13.02
N LEU A 35 1.63 -18.33 12.88
CA LEU A 35 1.10 -17.27 12.01
C LEU A 35 1.43 -15.87 12.53
N GLU A 36 1.41 -15.66 13.85
CA GLU A 36 1.80 -14.39 14.46
C GLU A 36 3.29 -14.10 14.23
N ALA A 37 4.15 -15.11 14.32
CA ALA A 37 5.58 -14.98 14.02
C ALA A 37 5.83 -14.66 12.54
N GLU A 38 5.17 -15.37 11.62
CA GLU A 38 5.21 -15.09 10.18
C GLU A 38 4.76 -13.64 9.88
N LEU A 39 3.64 -13.23 10.48
CA LEU A 39 3.10 -11.87 10.31
C LEU A 39 4.04 -10.80 10.85
N SER A 40 4.69 -11.05 12.00
CA SER A 40 5.68 -10.12 12.56
C SER A 40 6.85 -9.93 11.60
N GLY A 41 7.42 -11.03 11.09
CA GLY A 41 8.54 -10.97 10.14
C GLY A 41 8.18 -10.23 8.84
N LEU A 42 6.97 -10.47 8.30
CA LEU A 42 6.50 -9.75 7.11
C LEU A 42 6.36 -8.24 7.35
N LYS A 43 5.91 -7.83 8.54
CA LYS A 43 5.80 -6.42 8.92
C LYS A 43 7.17 -5.75 9.07
N GLU A 44 8.16 -6.46 9.60
CA GLU A 44 9.54 -5.95 9.69
C GLU A 44 10.13 -5.70 8.30
N VAL A 45 9.98 -6.67 7.38
CA VAL A 45 10.43 -6.52 5.99
C VAL A 45 9.71 -5.36 5.29
N LEU A 46 8.40 -5.23 5.49
CA LEU A 46 7.64 -4.11 4.93
C LEU A 46 8.14 -2.76 5.46
N SER A 47 8.37 -2.63 6.77
CA SER A 47 8.90 -1.41 7.38
C SER A 47 10.26 -1.03 6.79
N PHE A 48 11.15 -2.02 6.62
CA PHE A 48 12.45 -1.79 6.00
C PHE A 48 12.33 -1.29 4.56
N ILE A 49 11.44 -1.88 3.76
CA ILE A 49 11.18 -1.43 2.39
C ILE A 49 10.64 0.00 2.39
N ASP A 50 9.71 0.33 3.28
CA ASP A 50 9.15 1.68 3.38
C ASP A 50 10.21 2.73 3.74
N GLU A 51 11.17 2.37 4.61
CA GLU A 51 12.31 3.22 4.96
C GLU A 51 13.23 3.44 3.75
N LEU A 52 13.59 2.37 3.04
CA LEU A 52 14.38 2.48 1.80
C LEU A 52 13.69 3.32 0.74
N LEU A 53 12.38 3.14 0.55
CA LEU A 53 11.61 3.94 -0.40
C LEU A 53 11.61 5.43 -0.01
N LYS A 54 11.50 5.75 1.29
CA LYS A 54 11.62 7.14 1.75
C LYS A 54 12.99 7.70 1.38
N GLU A 55 14.08 7.01 1.72
CA GLU A 55 15.44 7.44 1.40
C GLU A 55 15.65 7.66 -0.10
N LEU A 56 15.18 6.75 -0.95
CA LEU A 56 15.29 6.85 -2.40
C LEU A 56 14.38 7.94 -3.00
N SER A 57 13.22 8.19 -2.40
CA SER A 57 12.26 9.20 -2.86
C SER A 57 12.66 10.64 -2.54
N PHE A 58 13.54 10.85 -1.55
CA PHE A 58 14.12 12.17 -1.29
C PHE A 58 15.19 12.50 -2.34
N ARG A 59 14.77 13.07 -3.47
CA ARG A 59 15.69 13.85 -4.31
C ARG A 59 16.28 14.98 -3.47
N ARG A 60 17.62 15.14 -3.52
CA ARG A 60 18.25 16.37 -3.02
C ARG A 60 17.62 17.55 -3.75
N PRO A 61 17.11 18.58 -3.03
CA PRO A 61 16.80 19.84 -3.65
C PRO A 61 18.05 20.32 -4.40
N PRO A 62 17.93 20.83 -5.63
CA PRO A 62 19.08 21.45 -6.28
C PRO A 62 19.61 22.55 -5.34
N LEU A 63 20.91 22.55 -5.09
CA LEU A 63 21.55 23.58 -4.28
C LEU A 63 21.28 24.94 -4.95
N PRO A 64 20.90 25.98 -4.18
CA PRO A 64 20.75 27.32 -4.75
C PRO A 64 22.12 27.77 -5.25
N GLY A 65 22.30 27.80 -6.57
CA GLY A 65 23.51 28.31 -7.22
C GLY A 65 24.33 27.32 -8.05
N GLU A 66 23.98 26.02 -8.14
CA GLU A 66 24.68 25.09 -9.06
C GLU A 66 24.21 25.20 -10.52
N GLY A 67 23.38 26.22 -10.83
CA GLY A 67 22.93 26.57 -12.17
C GLY A 67 23.64 27.78 -12.79
N GLU A 68 24.78 28.22 -12.25
CA GLU A 68 25.48 29.43 -12.74
C GLU A 68 26.97 29.15 -13.06
N GLU A 69 27.21 28.53 -14.22
CA GLU A 69 28.34 28.96 -15.05
C GLU A 69 27.79 29.60 -16.33
N ILE A 70 27.72 30.94 -16.27
CA ILE A 70 27.24 31.83 -17.32
C ILE A 70 28.37 31.99 -18.34
N GLY A 71 28.22 31.40 -19.53
CA GLY A 71 28.85 31.91 -20.75
C GLY A 71 27.96 32.98 -21.40
N PRO A 72 28.49 34.07 -21.97
CA PRO A 72 27.68 35.24 -22.29
C PRO A 72 27.01 35.11 -23.65
N GLY A 73 25.68 35.27 -23.70
CA GLY A 73 24.94 35.46 -24.94
C GLY A 73 23.43 35.55 -24.66
N PRO A 74 22.76 36.67 -24.98
CA PRO A 74 21.32 36.80 -24.75
C PRO A 74 20.60 36.18 -25.95
N GLU A 75 20.21 34.91 -25.84
CA GLU A 75 19.26 34.36 -26.79
C GLU A 75 18.21 33.53 -26.03
N ALA A 76 16.98 34.00 -26.24
CA ALA A 76 15.69 33.39 -25.97
C ALA A 76 15.68 32.07 -25.20
N ALA A 77 14.90 32.05 -24.12
CA ALA A 77 14.36 30.86 -23.46
C ALA A 77 14.19 29.69 -24.45
N GLU A 78 15.15 28.77 -24.45
CA GLU A 78 14.99 27.48 -25.13
C GLU A 78 13.87 26.75 -24.38
N ALA A 79 12.77 26.52 -25.09
CA ALA A 79 11.76 25.57 -24.71
C ALA A 79 12.44 24.23 -24.32
N PRO A 80 11.95 23.54 -23.27
CA PRO A 80 12.56 22.27 -22.87
C PRO A 80 12.50 21.32 -24.06
N ARG A 81 13.67 20.82 -24.48
CA ARG A 81 13.78 19.78 -25.50
C ARG A 81 12.86 18.63 -25.10
N PRO A 82 12.01 18.11 -26.00
CA PRO A 82 11.08 17.06 -25.65
C PRO A 82 11.90 15.81 -25.31
N VAL A 83 11.98 15.50 -24.03
CA VAL A 83 12.10 14.10 -23.60
C VAL A 83 10.88 13.42 -24.23
N GLU A 84 11.05 12.31 -24.94
CA GLU A 84 9.92 11.52 -25.46
C GLU A 84 9.10 10.99 -24.27
N GLU A 85 8.24 11.85 -23.71
CA GLU A 85 7.26 11.48 -22.71
C GLU A 85 6.16 10.71 -23.45
N ASN A 86 5.97 9.44 -23.09
CA ASN A 86 4.82 8.71 -23.60
C ASN A 86 3.58 9.20 -22.83
N VAL A 87 2.64 9.80 -23.56
CA VAL A 87 1.40 10.35 -22.98
C VAL A 87 0.29 9.34 -23.13
N ILE A 88 -0.21 8.85 -21.99
CA ILE A 88 -1.30 7.88 -21.91
C ILE A 88 -2.54 8.59 -21.35
N PRO A 89 -3.62 8.76 -22.13
CA PRO A 89 -4.86 9.34 -21.63
C PRO A 89 -5.60 8.33 -20.75
N LEU A 90 -5.99 8.76 -19.55
CA LEU A 90 -6.81 7.98 -18.62
C LEU A 90 -8.28 8.38 -18.82
N THR A 91 -9.09 7.45 -19.31
CA THR A 91 -10.50 7.68 -19.65
C THR A 91 -11.44 6.74 -18.88
N THR A 92 -12.72 7.13 -18.76
CA THR A 92 -13.79 6.24 -18.28
C THR A 92 -14.14 5.19 -19.33
N VAL A 93 -14.98 4.21 -18.98
CA VAL A 93 -15.48 3.22 -19.94
C VAL A 93 -16.36 3.85 -21.02
N GLU A 94 -16.96 5.01 -20.72
CA GLU A 94 -17.71 5.86 -21.65
C GLU A 94 -16.80 6.78 -22.49
N GLY A 95 -15.48 6.76 -22.27
CA GLY A 95 -14.49 7.54 -23.02
C GLY A 95 -14.27 8.96 -22.50
N GLU A 96 -14.75 9.29 -21.29
CA GLU A 96 -14.54 10.61 -20.71
C GLU A 96 -13.12 10.76 -20.16
N LEU A 97 -12.42 11.82 -20.54
CA LEU A 97 -11.03 12.08 -20.08
C LEU A 97 -11.01 12.48 -18.61
N LEU A 98 -10.22 11.76 -17.82
CA LEU A 98 -10.02 12.03 -16.40
C LEU A 98 -8.67 12.70 -16.13
N ALA A 99 -7.61 12.24 -16.79
CA ALA A 99 -6.25 12.72 -16.61
C ALA A 99 -5.34 12.29 -17.76
N ASN A 100 -4.19 12.96 -17.90
CA ASN A 100 -3.10 12.53 -18.76
C ASN A 100 -1.93 12.03 -17.91
N MET A 101 -1.47 10.81 -18.20
CA MET A 101 -0.29 10.22 -17.57
C MET A 101 0.92 10.37 -18.49
N TYR A 102 1.94 11.08 -18.02
CA TYR A 102 3.20 11.29 -18.72
C TYR A 102 4.24 10.34 -18.14
N VAL A 103 4.71 9.41 -18.96
CA VAL A 103 5.72 8.41 -18.57
C VAL A 103 7.05 8.81 -19.19
N GLY A 104 7.99 9.22 -18.34
CA GLY A 104 9.39 9.40 -18.69
C GLY A 104 10.24 8.20 -18.25
N PRO A 105 11.56 8.21 -18.53
CA PRO A 105 12.45 7.10 -18.20
C PRO A 105 12.46 6.72 -16.71
N ASP A 106 12.38 7.71 -15.82
CA ASP A 106 12.51 7.53 -14.36
C ASP A 106 11.37 8.19 -13.57
N TYR A 107 10.29 8.60 -14.23
CA TYR A 107 9.16 9.24 -13.56
C TYR A 107 7.82 8.97 -14.25
N VAL A 108 6.76 9.05 -13.45
CA VAL A 108 5.39 9.11 -13.93
C VAL A 108 4.74 10.35 -13.33
N ARG A 109 4.13 11.18 -14.17
CA ARG A 109 3.38 12.38 -13.77
C ARG A 109 1.95 12.25 -14.26
N ILE A 110 0.98 12.35 -13.36
CA ILE A 110 -0.44 12.33 -13.70
C ILE A 110 -0.99 13.76 -13.56
N VAL A 111 -1.59 14.28 -14.63
CA VAL A 111 -2.25 15.58 -14.65
C VAL A 111 -3.75 15.38 -14.83
N PRO A 112 -4.57 15.64 -13.79
CA PRO A 112 -6.02 15.79 -13.90
C PRO A 112 -6.44 16.64 -15.09
N ALA A 113 -7.50 16.24 -15.79
CA ALA A 113 -8.15 17.13 -16.73
C ALA A 113 -8.68 18.36 -15.97
N GLU A 114 -8.57 19.55 -16.57
CA GLU A 114 -8.81 20.84 -15.91
C GLU A 114 -10.24 20.98 -15.35
N ASP A 115 -11.19 20.23 -15.91
CA ASP A 115 -12.58 20.19 -15.53
C ASP A 115 -12.90 19.21 -14.39
N LYS A 116 -11.92 18.42 -13.93
CA LYS A 116 -12.09 17.40 -12.89
C LYS A 116 -11.66 17.89 -11.52
N LYS A 117 -12.53 17.69 -10.54
CA LYS A 117 -12.24 17.93 -9.12
C LYS A 117 -12.10 16.59 -8.41
N PHE A 118 -10.90 16.31 -7.93
CA PHE A 118 -10.62 15.11 -7.14
C PHE A 118 -10.66 15.47 -5.66
N HIS A 119 -11.36 14.66 -4.86
CA HIS A 119 -11.33 14.76 -3.41
C HIS A 119 -10.19 13.88 -2.88
N ALA A 120 -9.36 14.45 -2.00
CA ALA A 120 -8.27 13.76 -1.33
C ALA A 120 -8.72 13.16 0.00
#